data_AF-A0A2V8BLQ8-F1
#
_entry.id   AF-A0A2V8BLQ8-F1
#
_cell.length_a   1.000
_cell.length_b   1.000
_cell.length_c   1.000
_cell.angle_alpha   90.00
_cell.angle_beta   90.00
_cell.angle_gamma   90.00
#
_symmetry.space_group_name_H-M   'P 1'
#
loop_
_entity.id
_entity.type
_entity.pdbx_description
1 polymer ?
#
loop_
_entity_poly.entity_id
_entity_poly.type
_entity_poly.pdbx_seq_one_letter_code
_entity_poly.pdbx_strand_id
1 'polypeptide(L)'
;DAMLLAGLEFSETELKAMVDAANQNLTRYEEQRAIHIPNDVSPPFHFSALVPGIEINKAKLPFRLSAPPPLKRPAALEDAAFWPVRHLAELIRTRQV
;
A
#
# COMPACT_ATOMS: atom_id res chain seq x y z
N ASP A 1 19.34 -31.22 -11.44
CA ASP A 1 18.09 -30.54 -11.84
C ASP A 1 18.11 -29.03 -11.68
N ALA A 2 18.31 -28.47 -10.47
CA ALA A 2 18.32 -27.01 -10.27
C ALA A 2 19.37 -26.24 -11.12
N MET A 3 20.55 -26.83 -11.34
CA MET A 3 21.61 -26.21 -12.15
C MET A 3 21.30 -26.22 -13.65
N LEU A 4 20.72 -27.32 -14.15
CA LEU A 4 20.28 -27.45 -15.53
C LEU A 4 19.17 -26.43 -15.82
N LEU A 5 18.29 -26.17 -14.85
CA LEU A 5 17.27 -25.12 -14.93
C LEU A 5 17.88 -23.71 -14.98
N ALA A 6 19.00 -23.47 -14.28
CA ALA A 6 19.70 -22.18 -14.27
C ALA A 6 20.59 -21.95 -15.50
N GLY A 7 20.82 -22.97 -16.33
CA GLY A 7 21.62 -22.87 -17.56
C GLY A 7 23.11 -22.62 -17.33
N LEU A 8 23.64 -23.04 -16.18
CA LEU A 8 25.03 -22.81 -15.79
C LEU A 8 25.85 -24.11 -15.89
N GLU A 9 27.03 -24.03 -16.50
CA GLU A 9 28.02 -25.11 -16.56
C GLU A 9 29.13 -24.84 -15.53
N PHE A 10 29.46 -25.85 -14.73
CA PHE A 10 30.46 -25.75 -13.68
C PHE A 10 31.39 -26.96 -13.70
N SER A 11 32.64 -26.75 -13.27
CA SER A 11 33.60 -27.81 -13.01
C SER A 11 33.29 -28.56 -11.72
N GLU A 12 33.89 -29.74 -11.52
CA GLU A 12 33.69 -30.56 -10.31
C GLU A 12 34.12 -29.85 -9.02
N THR A 13 35.16 -29.00 -9.09
CA THR A 13 35.63 -28.23 -7.94
C THR A 13 34.62 -27.15 -7.54
N GLU A 14 34.01 -26.49 -8.51
CA GLU A 14 32.95 -25.49 -8.29
C GLU A 14 31.67 -26.14 -7.76
N LEU A 15 31.32 -27.33 -8.24
CA LEU A 15 30.22 -28.14 -7.71
C LEU A 15 30.39 -28.43 -6.22
N LYS A 16 31.58 -28.86 -5.81
CA LYS A 16 31.89 -29.15 -4.41
C LYS A 16 31.77 -27.88 -3.54
N ALA A 17 32.34 -26.77 -4.00
CA ALA A 17 32.25 -25.50 -3.29
C ALA A 17 30.79 -25.00 -3.16
N MET A 18 29.96 -25.22 -4.19
CA MET A 18 28.56 -24.84 -4.18
C MET A 18 27.74 -25.68 -3.19
N VAL A 19 28.01 -26.98 -3.08
CA VAL A 19 27.37 -27.85 -2.06
C VAL A 19 27.72 -27.37 -0.66
N ASP A 20 28.99 -27.04 -0.42
CA ASP A 20 29.43 -26.52 0.89
C ASP A 20 28.72 -25.20 1.23
N ALA A 21 28.62 -24.28 0.27
CA ALA A 21 27.89 -23.02 0.44
C ALA A 21 26.37 -23.23 0.65
N ALA A 22 25.76 -24.18 -0.06
CA ALA A 22 24.35 -24.51 0.09
C ALA A 22 24.03 -25.07 1.48
N ASN A 23 24.90 -25.94 2.00
CA ASN A 23 24.77 -26.48 3.36
C ASN A 23 24.91 -25.38 4.43
N GLN A 24 25.85 -24.44 4.26
CA GLN A 24 25.97 -23.30 5.16
C GLN A 24 24.72 -22.41 5.14
N ASN A 25 24.16 -22.17 3.94
CA ASN A 25 22.93 -21.40 3.81
C ASN A 25 21.74 -22.12 4.44
N LEU A 26 21.66 -23.45 4.33
CA LEU A 26 20.61 -24.23 4.96
C LEU A 26 20.59 -24.00 6.48
N THR A 27 21.73 -24.12 7.14
CA THR A 27 21.85 -23.84 8.58
C THR A 27 21.41 -22.42 8.93
N ARG A 28 21.84 -21.41 8.17
CA ARG A 28 21.41 -20.02 8.38
C ARG A 28 19.91 -19.83 8.21
N TYR A 29 19.29 -20.51 7.23
CA TYR A 29 17.85 -20.43 7.03
C TYR A 29 17.08 -21.10 8.17
N GLU A 30 17.58 -22.20 8.73
CA GLU A 30 16.99 -22.84 9.91
C GLU A 30 17.02 -21.90 11.12
N GLU A 31 18.14 -21.22 11.36
CA GLU A 31 18.27 -20.18 12.40
C GLU A 31 17.29 -19.02 12.19
N GLN A 32 17.16 -18.53 10.95
CA GLN A 32 16.20 -17.46 10.63
C GLN A 32 14.75 -17.89 10.79
N ARG A 33 14.41 -19.13 10.41
CA ARG A 33 13.05 -19.69 10.57
C ARG A 33 12.69 -19.96 12.02
N ALA A 34 13.67 -20.11 12.91
CA ALA A 34 13.44 -20.21 14.35
C ALA A 34 12.99 -18.89 14.98
N ILE A 35 13.20 -17.76 14.29
CA ILE A 35 12.72 -16.45 14.75
C ILE A 35 11.20 -16.40 14.60
N HIS A 36 10.50 -16.26 15.72
CA HIS A 36 9.05 -16.10 15.73
C HIS A 36 8.66 -14.72 15.20
N ILE A 37 7.91 -14.69 14.09
CA ILE A 37 7.30 -13.49 13.53
C ILE A 37 5.79 -13.57 13.77
N PRO A 38 5.20 -12.69 14.59
CA PRO A 38 3.76 -12.65 14.80
C PRO A 38 3.03 -12.27 13.51
N ASN A 39 1.85 -12.86 13.26
CA ASN A 39 1.01 -12.55 12.08
C ASN A 39 0.43 -11.12 12.11
N ASP A 40 0.55 -10.41 13.23
CA ASP A 40 0.22 -8.99 13.41
C ASP A 40 1.26 -8.07 12.73
N VAL A 41 2.50 -8.57 12.55
CA VAL A 41 3.56 -7.77 11.96
C VAL A 41 3.46 -7.85 10.43
N SER A 42 2.97 -6.76 9.82
CA SER A 42 3.09 -6.57 8.37
C SER A 42 4.56 -6.70 7.96
N PRO A 43 4.89 -7.41 6.88
CA PRO A 43 6.24 -7.43 6.36
C PRO A 43 6.73 -6.00 6.11
N PRO A 44 8.04 -5.71 6.23
CA PRO A 44 8.59 -4.36 6.13
C PRO A 44 8.62 -3.87 4.66
N PHE A 45 7.49 -3.91 3.95
CA PHE A 45 7.30 -3.27 2.66
C PHE A 45 6.92 -1.80 2.85
N HIS A 46 7.76 -1.04 3.55
CA HIS A 46 7.58 0.40 3.64
C HIS A 46 8.08 1.06 2.35
N PHE A 47 7.15 1.41 1.47
CA PHE A 47 7.44 2.23 0.29
C PHE A 47 7.10 3.70 0.59
N SER A 48 8.10 4.57 0.45
CA SER A 48 7.92 6.01 0.51
C SER A 48 8.14 6.61 -0.87
N ALA A 49 7.11 7.28 -1.41
CA ALA A 49 7.22 8.00 -2.69
C ALA A 49 7.91 9.37 -2.56
N LEU A 50 8.46 9.68 -1.39
CA LEU A 50 9.13 10.95 -1.13
C LEU A 50 10.49 10.97 -1.82
N VAL A 51 10.67 11.91 -2.74
CA VAL A 51 11.97 12.16 -3.37
C VAL A 51 12.83 13.09 -2.49
N PRO A 52 14.17 13.02 -2.60
CA PRO A 52 15.06 13.93 -1.89
C PRO A 52 14.72 15.40 -2.16
N GLY A 53 14.72 16.23 -1.11
CA GLY A 53 14.46 17.67 -1.20
C GLY A 53 12.99 18.10 -1.04
N ILE A 54 12.05 17.17 -0.89
CA ILE A 54 10.65 17.53 -0.57
C ILE A 54 10.51 17.84 0.92
N GLU A 55 10.16 19.09 1.23
CA GLU A 55 9.66 19.47 2.55
C GLU A 55 8.16 19.24 2.63
N ILE A 56 7.73 18.28 3.45
CA ILE A 56 6.33 18.03 3.71
C ILE A 56 5.86 18.97 4.81
N ASN A 57 4.76 19.69 4.55
CA ASN A 57 4.09 20.42 5.61
C ASN A 57 3.47 19.45 6.62
N LYS A 58 4.07 19.37 7.82
CA LYS A 58 3.60 18.51 8.92
C LYS A 58 2.61 19.21 9.86
N ALA A 59 2.22 20.44 9.56
CA ALA A 59 1.30 21.19 10.40
C ALA A 59 -0.09 20.53 10.39
N LYS A 60 -0.64 20.29 11.59
CA LYS A 60 -2.03 19.84 11.74
C LYS A 60 -2.95 21.03 11.47
N LEU A 61 -3.55 21.06 10.28
CA LEU A 61 -4.54 22.07 9.92
C LEU A 61 -5.95 21.58 10.26
N PRO A 62 -6.88 22.48 10.65
CA PRO A 62 -8.27 22.11 10.84
C PRO A 62 -8.87 21.64 9.51
N PHE A 63 -9.82 20.71 9.58
CA PHE A 63 -10.57 20.26 8.41
C PHE A 63 -11.34 21.43 7.80
N ARG A 64 -11.12 21.69 6.51
CA ARG A 64 -11.86 22.70 5.73
C ARG A 64 -12.67 22.01 4.65
N LEU A 65 -13.99 22.10 4.76
CA LEU A 65 -14.89 21.60 3.72
C LEU A 65 -14.78 22.46 2.46
N SER A 66 -14.69 21.84 1.28
CA SER A 66 -14.75 22.56 0.00
C SER A 66 -16.12 23.20 -0.20
N ALA A 67 -16.15 24.35 -0.90
CA ALA A 67 -17.39 25.06 -1.21
C ALA A 67 -18.35 24.16 -2.01
N PRO A 68 -19.63 24.11 -1.64
CA PRO A 68 -20.63 23.37 -2.40
C PRO A 68 -20.91 24.08 -3.74
N PRO A 69 -21.29 23.33 -4.79
CA PRO A 69 -21.76 23.94 -6.03
C PRO A 69 -23.06 24.74 -5.78
N PRO A 70 -23.37 25.76 -6.60
CA PRO A 70 -24.62 26.51 -6.49
C PRO A 70 -25.80 25.62 -6.88
N LEU A 71 -26.42 24.97 -5.90
CA LEU A 71 -27.55 24.06 -6.08
C LEU A 71 -28.87 24.81 -5.90
N LYS A 72 -29.82 24.55 -6.80
CA LYS A 72 -31.21 24.98 -6.68
C LYS A 72 -32.09 23.76 -6.45
N ARG A 73 -33.17 23.93 -5.68
CA ARG A 73 -34.21 22.91 -5.52
C ARG A 73 -34.81 22.56 -6.89
N PRO A 74 -34.79 21.27 -7.27
CA PRO A 74 -35.51 20.79 -8.44
C PRO A 74 -37.02 21.00 -8.32
N ALA A 75 -37.71 21.10 -9.45
CA ALA A 75 -39.16 21.28 -9.47
C ALA A 75 -39.90 20.06 -8.90
N ALA A 76 -39.44 18.85 -9.22
CA ALA A 76 -39.89 17.58 -8.64
C ALA A 76 -38.81 17.06 -7.66
N LEU A 77 -39.21 16.61 -6.46
CA LEU A 77 -38.24 16.16 -5.45
C LEU A 77 -37.60 14.83 -5.82
N GLU A 78 -38.28 14.05 -6.65
CA GLU A 78 -37.84 12.77 -7.20
C GLU A 78 -36.57 12.93 -8.06
N ASP A 79 -36.38 14.10 -8.67
CA ASP A 79 -35.19 14.42 -9.46
C ASP A 79 -33.91 14.53 -8.59
N ALA A 80 -34.09 14.74 -7.28
CA ALA A 80 -33.00 14.72 -6.30
C ALA A 80 -32.65 13.31 -5.80
N ALA A 81 -33.39 12.28 -6.23
CA ALA A 81 -33.10 10.90 -5.85
C ALA A 81 -31.68 10.52 -6.29
N PHE A 82 -30.97 9.82 -5.40
CA PHE A 82 -29.58 9.38 -5.61
C PHE A 82 -28.54 10.50 -5.74
N TRP A 83 -28.89 11.75 -5.42
CA TRP A 83 -27.88 12.80 -5.33
C TRP A 83 -26.87 12.52 -4.21
N PRO A 84 -25.60 12.96 -4.36
CA PRO A 84 -24.64 12.88 -3.29
C PRO A 84 -25.18 13.54 -2.01
N VAL A 85 -24.95 12.91 -0.86
CA VAL A 85 -25.40 13.41 0.45
C VAL A 85 -24.99 14.86 0.70
N ARG A 86 -23.81 15.27 0.20
CA ARG A 86 -23.32 16.65 0.27
C ARG A 86 -24.24 17.65 -0.41
N HIS A 87 -24.86 17.28 -1.53
CA HIS A 87 -25.77 18.15 -2.27
C HIS A 87 -27.13 18.26 -1.57
N LEU A 88 -27.62 17.15 -1.02
CA LEU A 88 -28.86 17.15 -0.25
C LEU A 88 -28.73 17.97 1.04
N ALA A 89 -27.61 17.83 1.75
CA ALA A 89 -27.31 18.64 2.94
C ALA A 89 -27.26 20.15 2.63
N GLU A 90 -26.79 20.52 1.43
CA GLU A 90 -26.74 21.93 1.01
C GLU A 90 -28.13 22.52 0.77
N LEU A 91 -29.07 21.75 0.21
CA LEU A 91 -30.46 22.18 0.05
C LEU A 91 -31.15 22.42 1.40
N ILE A 92 -30.88 21.57 2.39
CA ILE A 92 -31.36 21.75 3.77
C ILE A 92 -30.71 22.99 4.41
N ARG A 93 -29.39 23.14 4.29
CA ARG A 93 -28.64 24.28 4.85
C ARG A 93 -29.14 25.62 4.30
N THR A 94 -29.47 25.65 3.01
CA THR A 94 -30.00 26.83 2.32
C THR A 94 -31.52 26.98 2.43
N ARG A 95 -32.19 26.09 3.18
CA ARG A 95 -33.64 26.07 3.40
C ARG A 95 -34.48 26.04 2.12
N GLN A 96 -33.97 25.38 1.10
CA GLN A 96 -34.71 25.17 -0.14
C GLN A 96 -35.70 23.99 -0.01
N VAL A 97 -35.44 23.08 0.94
CA VAL A 97 -36.30 21.98 1.40
C VAL A 97 -36.33 22.02 2.92
#